data_AF-A0A6G3SDV0-F1
#
_entry.id   AF-A0A6G3SDV0-F1
#
_cell.length_a   1.000
_cell.length_b   1.000
_cell.length_c   1.000
_cell.angle_alpha   90.00
_cell.angle_beta   90.00
_cell.angle_gamma   90.00
#
_symmetry.space_group_name_H-M   'P 1'
#
loop_
_entity.id
_entity.type
_entity.pdbx_description
1 polymer ?
#
loop_
_entity_poly.entity_id
_entity_poly.type
_entity_poly.pdbx_seq_one_letter_code
_entity_poly.pdbx_strand_id
1 'polypeptide(L)'
;TLASADLSGLDPRLADVEIVLASDVDNPLTGPKGAPAVYGPQKGASPEDVAELDAALAHFAKVLGESVGPQAQQYAESPGAGAAGGIGYGALVGLGA
;
A
#
# COMPACT_ATOMS: atom_id res chain seq x y z
N THR A 1 13.97 9.10 5.86
CA THR A 1 13.20 7.85 5.69
C THR A 1 12.00 7.90 6.61
N LEU A 2 10.89 7.26 6.23
CA LEU A 2 9.71 7.14 7.09
C LEU A 2 10.08 6.41 8.40
N ALA A 3 9.62 6.89 9.56
CA ALA A 3 10.02 6.32 10.86
C ALA A 3 8.86 5.70 11.65
N SER A 4 7.67 6.29 11.56
CA SER A 4 6.47 5.83 12.26
C SER A 4 5.22 6.27 11.48
N ALA A 5 4.09 5.61 11.77
CA ALA A 5 2.77 6.03 11.31
C ALA A 5 1.80 6.07 12.50
N ASP A 6 0.85 6.99 12.50
CA ASP A 6 -0.20 7.07 13.51
C ASP A 6 -1.54 7.29 12.81
N LEU A 7 -2.45 6.34 12.98
CA LEU A 7 -3.79 6.38 12.39
C LEU A 7 -4.87 6.84 13.39
N SER A 8 -4.49 7.21 14.62
CA SER A 8 -5.44 7.67 15.65
C SER A 8 -6.16 8.98 15.27
N GLY A 9 -5.62 9.73 14.32
CA GLY A 9 -6.22 10.96 13.78
C GLY A 9 -7.19 10.75 12.61
N LEU A 10 -7.48 9.51 12.21
CA LEU A 10 -8.49 9.25 11.18
C LEU A 10 -9.88 9.70 11.64
N ASP A 11 -10.69 10.16 10.69
CA ASP A 11 -12.06 10.58 10.98
C ASP A 11 -12.85 9.39 11.56
N PRO A 12 -13.40 9.49 12.79
CA PRO A 12 -14.04 8.36 13.45
C PRO A 12 -15.25 7.83 12.68
N ARG A 13 -15.87 8.65 11.82
CA ARG A 13 -17.00 8.22 10.98
C ARG A 13 -16.58 7.15 9.95
N LEU A 14 -15.30 7.02 9.63
CA LEU A 14 -14.81 5.97 8.74
C LEU A 14 -14.98 4.57 9.34
N ALA A 15 -15.02 4.43 10.67
CA ALA A 15 -15.27 3.15 11.32
C ALA A 15 -16.73 2.69 11.18
N ASP A 16 -17.66 3.63 10.91
CA ASP A 16 -19.10 3.37 10.80
C ASP A 16 -19.58 3.24 9.35
N VAL A 17 -18.67 3.29 8.37
CA VAL A 17 -18.99 3.26 6.94
C VAL A 17 -18.36 2.04 6.29
N GLU A 18 -19.14 1.28 5.53
CA GLU A 18 -18.61 0.28 4.62
C GLU A 18 -17.99 0.98 3.41
N ILE A 19 -16.67 0.83 3.25
CA ILE A 19 -15.92 1.37 2.13
C ILE A 19 -15.63 0.20 1.20
N VAL A 20 -16.03 0.30 -0.06
CA VAL A 20 -15.77 -0.73 -1.07
C VAL A 20 -14.77 -0.18 -2.07
N LEU A 21 -13.58 -0.79 -2.12
CA LEU A 21 -12.56 -0.46 -3.11
C LEU A 21 -12.82 -1.23 -4.41
N ALA A 22 -13.24 -0.54 -5.46
CA ALA A 22 -13.25 -1.10 -6.79
C ALA A 22 -11.81 -1.15 -7.35
N SER A 23 -11.26 -2.35 -7.51
CA SER A 23 -9.98 -2.61 -8.17
C SER A 23 -10.17 -3.59 -9.32
N ASP A 24 -9.63 -3.28 -10.48
CA ASP A 24 -9.58 -4.15 -11.66
C ASP A 24 -8.25 -4.92 -11.77
N VAL A 25 -7.36 -4.76 -10.79
CA VAL A 25 -6.03 -5.36 -10.75
C VAL A 25 -5.82 -6.14 -9.46
N ASP A 26 -5.04 -7.22 -9.54
CA ASP A 26 -4.73 -8.14 -8.44
C ASP A 26 -3.30 -7.97 -7.90
N ASN A 27 -2.54 -7.01 -8.44
CA ASN A 27 -1.15 -6.78 -8.09
C ASN A 27 -0.96 -6.46 -6.59
N PRO A 28 0.01 -7.10 -5.91
CA PRO A 28 0.39 -6.73 -4.55
C PRO A 28 1.09 -5.37 -4.52
N LEU A 29 1.42 -4.88 -3.33
CA LEU A 29 2.09 -3.59 -3.17
C LEU A 29 3.51 -3.60 -3.77
N THR A 30 4.29 -4.64 -3.51
CA THR A 30 5.72 -4.74 -3.83
C THR A 30 6.10 -6.06 -4.51
N GLY A 31 7.36 -6.18 -4.92
CA GLY A 31 7.95 -7.36 -5.55
C GLY A 31 7.79 -7.39 -7.07
N PRO A 32 8.12 -8.53 -7.73
CA PRO A 32 8.17 -8.62 -9.20
C PRO A 32 6.83 -8.37 -9.90
N LYS A 33 5.72 -8.54 -9.18
CA LYS A 33 4.36 -8.23 -9.65
C LYS A 33 3.77 -7.01 -8.94
N GLY A 34 4.56 -6.31 -8.14
CA GLY A 34 4.14 -5.17 -7.33
C GLY A 34 3.91 -3.90 -8.16
N ALA A 35 3.39 -2.88 -7.49
CA ALA A 35 3.02 -1.62 -8.15
C ALA A 35 4.20 -0.94 -8.88
N PRO A 36 5.42 -0.85 -8.29
CA PRO A 36 6.56 -0.25 -8.98
C PRO A 36 6.98 -1.04 -10.21
N ALA A 37 7.09 -2.36 -10.10
CA ALA A 37 7.54 -3.22 -11.19
C ALA A 37 6.57 -3.21 -12.39
N VAL A 38 5.26 -3.24 -12.12
CA VAL A 38 4.24 -3.38 -13.17
C VAL A 38 3.83 -2.04 -13.76
N TYR A 39 3.66 -1.00 -12.94
CA TYR A 39 3.11 0.28 -13.38
C TYR A 39 4.12 1.43 -13.40
N GLY A 40 5.29 1.26 -12.77
CA GLY A 40 6.35 2.26 -12.79
C GLY A 40 6.83 2.59 -14.22
N PRO A 41 7.22 1.59 -15.04
CA PRO A 41 7.80 1.85 -16.36
C PRO A 41 6.88 2.66 -17.29
N GLN A 42 5.58 2.37 -17.32
CA GLN A 42 4.61 3.12 -18.13
C GLN A 42 4.37 4.56 -17.62
N LYS A 43 4.74 4.85 -16.37
CA LYS A 43 4.72 6.19 -15.77
C LYS A 43 6.07 6.91 -15.87
N GLY A 44 7.04 6.32 -16.57
CA GLY A 44 8.36 6.90 -16.78
C GLY A 44 9.42 6.54 -15.74
N ALA A 45 9.15 5.59 -14.84
CA ALA A 45 10.15 5.12 -13.87
C ALA A 45 11.24 4.31 -14.59
N SER A 46 12.50 4.68 -14.35
CA SER A 46 13.67 3.89 -14.76
C SER A 46 13.77 2.60 -13.92
N PRO A 47 14.60 1.63 -14.32
CA PRO A 47 14.84 0.43 -13.50
C PRO A 47 15.35 0.75 -12.09
N GLU A 48 16.14 1.82 -11.95
CA GLU A 48 16.65 2.31 -10.66
C GLU A 48 15.50 2.89 -9.81
N ASP A 49 14.63 3.71 -10.41
CA ASP A 49 13.43 4.24 -9.75
C ASP A 49 12.52 3.10 -9.29
N VAL A 50 12.33 2.06 -10.11
CA VAL A 50 11.50 0.90 -9.75
C VAL A 50 12.06 0.20 -8.51
N ALA A 51 13.37 -0.01 -8.44
CA ALA A 51 14.00 -0.65 -7.29
C ALA A 51 13.90 0.22 -6.03
N GLU A 52 14.09 1.54 -6.16
CA GLU A 52 13.96 2.48 -5.04
C GLU A 52 12.51 2.56 -4.53
N LEU A 53 11.54 2.66 -5.43
CA LEU A 53 10.11 2.70 -5.09
C LEU A 53 9.65 1.40 -4.43
N ASP A 54 10.10 0.25 -4.91
CA ASP A 54 9.76 -1.05 -4.31
C ASP A 54 10.30 -1.18 -2.89
N ALA A 55 11.57 -0.78 -2.68
CA ALA A 55 12.17 -0.75 -1.35
C ALA A 55 11.47 0.26 -0.42
N ALA A 56 11.08 1.43 -0.94
CA ALA A 56 10.37 2.44 -0.17
C ALA A 56 8.98 1.97 0.27
N LEU A 57 8.22 1.30 -0.62
CA LEU A 57 6.91 0.74 -0.30
C LEU A 57 7.01 -0.46 0.65
N ALA A 58 8.04 -1.29 0.52
CA ALA A 58 8.29 -2.39 1.47
C ALA A 58 8.59 -1.83 2.87
N HIS A 59 9.40 -0.77 2.95
CA HIS A 59 9.66 -0.06 4.20
C HIS A 59 8.39 0.60 4.75
N PHE A 60 7.56 1.19 3.90
CA PHE A 60 6.27 1.75 4.32
C PHE A 60 5.35 0.70 4.95
N ALA A 61 5.20 -0.46 4.31
CA ALA A 61 4.38 -1.55 4.82
C ALA A 61 4.90 -2.10 6.15
N LYS A 62 6.23 -2.18 6.31
CA LYS A 62 6.88 -2.56 7.56
C LYS A 62 6.57 -1.55 8.68
N VAL A 63 6.74 -0.26 8.43
CA VAL A 63 6.47 0.79 9.45
C VAL A 63 5.01 0.77 9.90
N LEU A 64 4.08 0.57 8.98
CA LEU A 64 2.67 0.39 9.33
C LEU A 64 2.44 -0.89 10.14
N GLY A 65 3.04 -2.01 9.74
CA GLY A 65 3.00 -3.26 10.52
C GLY A 65 3.46 -3.08 11.97
N GLU A 66 4.53 -2.31 12.19
CA GLU A 66 5.06 -1.99 13.52
C GLU A 66 4.17 -1.00 14.30
N SER A 67 3.51 -0.07 13.61
CA SER A 67 2.77 1.03 14.27
C SER A 67 1.29 0.72 14.51
N VAL A 68 0.63 0.02 13.58
CA VAL A 68 -0.83 -0.21 13.62
C VAL A 68 -1.20 -1.68 13.79
N GLY A 69 -0.22 -2.59 13.67
CA GLY A 69 -0.36 -4.02 13.92
C GLY A 69 0.02 -4.90 12.72
N PRO A 70 0.31 -6.19 12.96
CA PRO A 70 0.91 -7.08 11.95
C PRO A 70 0.02 -7.31 10.73
N GLN A 71 -1.29 -7.14 10.85
CA GLN A 71 -2.22 -7.24 9.73
C GLN A 71 -1.94 -6.21 8.64
N ALA A 72 -1.46 -5.01 8.99
CA ALA A 72 -1.09 -4.01 8.01
C ALA A 72 0.09 -4.45 7.15
N GLN A 73 0.99 -5.29 7.65
CA GLN A 73 2.05 -5.84 6.81
C GLN A 73 1.50 -6.93 5.86
N GLN A 74 0.52 -7.71 6.31
CA GLN A 74 -0.13 -8.74 5.49
C GLN A 74 -0.92 -8.15 4.32
N TYR A 75 -1.55 -6.98 4.53
CA TYR A 75 -2.28 -6.29 3.48
C TYR A 75 -1.41 -5.87 2.29
N ALA A 76 -0.09 -5.78 2.44
CA ALA A 76 0.81 -5.48 1.33
C ALA A 76 0.82 -6.59 0.26
N GLU A 77 0.48 -7.82 0.65
CA GLU A 77 0.38 -8.99 -0.24
C GLU A 77 -1.03 -9.21 -0.78
N SER A 78 -2.02 -8.45 -0.31
CA SER A 78 -3.41 -8.63 -0.72
C SER A 78 -3.62 -8.28 -2.20
N PRO A 79 -4.52 -8.99 -2.89
CA PRO A 79 -4.93 -8.62 -4.24
C PRO A 79 -5.39 -7.17 -4.31
N GLY A 80 -4.85 -6.39 -5.25
CA GLY A 80 -5.19 -4.98 -5.41
C GLY A 80 -4.46 -4.03 -4.44
N ALA A 81 -3.59 -4.52 -3.56
CA ALA A 81 -2.79 -3.65 -2.69
C ALA A 81 -1.91 -2.68 -3.49
N GLY A 82 -1.42 -3.10 -4.67
CA GLY A 82 -0.66 -2.28 -5.60
C GLY A 82 -1.49 -1.31 -6.45
N ALA A 83 -2.82 -1.38 -6.37
CA ALA A 83 -3.71 -0.57 -7.20
C ALA A 83 -3.41 0.92 -7.04
N ALA A 84 -3.43 1.62 -8.17
CA ALA A 84 -3.12 3.04 -8.28
C ALA A 84 -1.80 3.47 -7.60
N GLY A 85 -0.79 2.59 -7.54
CA GLY A 85 0.51 2.90 -6.93
C GLY A 85 0.53 2.76 -5.41
N GLY A 86 -0.29 1.88 -4.84
CA GLY A 86 -0.35 1.63 -3.39
C GLY A 86 -1.50 2.32 -2.66
N ILE A 87 -2.41 2.97 -3.39
CA ILE A 87 -3.66 3.50 -2.80
C ILE A 87 -4.53 2.35 -2.30
N GLY A 88 -4.56 1.22 -3.03
CA GLY A 88 -5.29 0.04 -2.58
C GLY A 88 -4.81 -0.45 -1.22
N TYR A 89 -3.51 -0.56 -1.02
CA TYR A 89 -2.91 -0.86 0.28
C TYR A 89 -3.32 0.13 1.38
N GLY A 90 -3.27 1.44 1.08
CA GLY A 90 -3.70 2.47 2.03
C GLY A 90 -5.19 2.34 2.42
N ALA A 91 -6.06 1.99 1.48
CA ALA A 91 -7.48 1.75 1.74
C ALA A 91 -7.70 0.49 2.60
N LEU A 92 -7.00 -0.61 2.33
CA LEU A 92 -7.07 -1.83 3.15
C LEU A 92 -6.64 -1.55 4.60
N VAL A 93 -5.54 -0.83 4.79
CA VAL A 93 -4.98 -0.56 6.12
C VAL A 93 -5.76 0.51 6.88
N GLY A 94 -6.09 1.63 6.23
CA GLY A 94 -6.64 2.80 6.89
C GLY A 94 -8.17 2.87 6.88
N LEU A 95 -8.82 2.22 5.92
CA LEU A 95 -10.27 2.34 5.69
C LEU A 95 -11.03 1.02 5.88
N GLY A 96 -10.32 -0.12 6.06
CA GLY A 96 -10.94 -1.43 6.18
C GLY A 96 -11.72 -1.85 4.93
N ALA A 97 -11.30 -1.37 3.76
CA ALA A 97 -11.95 -1.56 2.48
C ALA A 97 -11.79 -2.98 1.89
#